data_AF-K1UQQ8-F1
#
_entry.id   AF-K1UQQ8-F1
#
_cell.length_a   1.000
_cell.length_b   1.000
_cell.length_c   1.000
_cell.angle_alpha   90.00
_cell.angle_beta   90.00
_cell.angle_gamma   90.00
#
_symmetry.space_group_name_H-M   'P 1'
#
loop_
_entity.id
_entity.type
_entity.pdbx_description
1 polymer ?
#
loop_
_entity_poly.entity_id
_entity_poly.type
_entity_poly.pdbx_seq_one_letter_code
_entity_poly.pdbx_strand_id
1 'polypeptide(L)'
;GKTFIKMQNQLLNDDDCACFLVEAIAQRSQNIKWETTVDKKKVGHKLIRRVSLDQFYALVTGQEDAFYQMCMILPSVIEKVVKELEGTIVPHDTVIDELRAMASEQNIESEDLAIAMAVYMLGFGTYNGFNR
;
A
#
# COMPACT_ATOMS: atom_id res chain seq x y z
N GLY A 1 -14.77 17.09 0.60
CA GLY A 1 -15.56 17.90 1.54
C GLY A 1 -15.81 17.19 2.86
N LYS A 2 -16.81 16.29 2.92
CA LYS A 2 -17.29 15.68 4.18
C LYS A 2 -16.20 15.03 5.04
N THR A 3 -15.24 14.32 4.44
CA THR A 3 -14.14 13.69 5.18
C THR A 3 -13.23 14.70 5.87
N PHE A 4 -12.86 15.79 5.18
CA PHE A 4 -12.03 16.85 5.77
C PHE A 4 -12.74 17.51 6.95
N ILE A 5 -14.05 17.77 6.83
CA ILE A 5 -14.86 18.33 7.92
C ILE A 5 -14.89 17.39 9.13
N LYS A 6 -15.03 16.06 8.92
CA LYS A 6 -14.96 15.08 10.01
C LYS A 6 -13.60 15.08 10.71
N MET A 7 -12.52 15.15 9.94
CA MET A 7 -11.16 15.22 10.49
C MET A 7 -10.92 16.53 11.26
N GLN A 8 -11.43 17.66 10.77
CA GLN A 8 -11.39 18.91 11.53
C GLN A 8 -12.16 18.81 12.84
N ASN A 9 -13.34 18.19 12.82
CA ASN A 9 -14.13 17.97 14.03
C ASN A 9 -13.39 17.08 15.04
N GLN A 10 -12.72 16.02 14.58
CA GLN A 10 -11.87 15.19 15.45
C GLN A 10 -10.80 16.02 16.17
N LEU A 11 -10.07 16.87 15.43
CA LEU A 11 -9.05 17.76 16.02
C LEU A 11 -9.60 18.80 16.98
N LEU A 12 -10.90 19.14 16.90
CA LEU A 12 -11.54 20.06 17.84
C LEU A 12 -11.96 19.37 19.15
N ASN A 13 -12.23 18.06 19.11
CA ASN A 13 -12.61 17.29 20.29
C ASN A 13 -11.40 16.66 21.00
N ASP A 14 -10.30 16.48 20.27
CA ASP A 14 -9.05 15.88 20.74
C ASP A 14 -7.88 16.62 20.11
N ASP A 15 -7.21 17.46 20.90
CA ASP A 15 -6.10 18.30 20.45
C ASP A 15 -4.75 17.58 20.43
N ASP A 16 -4.68 16.34 20.95
CA ASP A 16 -3.49 15.48 20.93
C ASP A 16 -3.63 14.35 19.89
N CYS A 17 -4.13 14.69 18.70
CA CYS A 17 -4.26 13.72 17.62
C CYS A 17 -3.89 14.29 16.24
N ALA A 18 -3.61 13.38 15.30
CA ALA A 18 -3.50 13.70 13.88
C ALA A 18 -4.46 12.83 13.07
N CYS A 19 -4.95 13.36 11.95
CA CYS A 19 -5.86 12.65 11.05
C CYS A 19 -5.18 12.36 9.72
N PHE A 20 -5.23 11.10 9.29
CA PHE A 20 -4.59 10.65 8.05
C PHE A 20 -5.63 10.18 7.04
N LEU A 21 -5.62 10.79 5.85
CA LEU A 21 -6.20 10.21 4.66
C LEU A 21 -5.15 9.29 4.05
N VAL A 22 -5.26 7.99 4.34
CA VAL A 22 -4.33 6.98 3.86
C VAL A 22 -4.74 6.51 2.47
N GLU A 23 -3.80 6.52 1.54
CA GLU A 23 -4.00 6.04 0.17
C GLU A 23 -3.33 4.68 0.00
N ALA A 24 -4.14 3.66 -0.27
CA ALA A 24 -3.65 2.31 -0.51
C ALA A 24 -2.73 2.25 -1.75
N ILE A 25 -3.03 3.06 -2.78
CA ILE A 25 -2.22 3.22 -4.00
C ILE A 25 -2.02 4.71 -4.26
N ALA A 26 -1.08 5.31 -3.53
CA ALA A 26 -0.52 6.63 -3.85
C ALA A 26 0.48 6.55 -5.01
N GLN A 27 0.64 7.66 -5.76
CA GLN A 27 1.61 7.76 -6.86
C GLN A 27 3.08 7.73 -6.40
N ARG A 28 3.33 8.13 -5.15
CA ARG A 28 4.66 8.17 -4.53
C ARG A 28 4.57 8.00 -3.04
N SER A 29 5.68 7.57 -2.42
CA SER A 29 5.85 7.70 -0.97
C SER A 29 5.61 9.15 -0.58
N GLN A 30 4.60 9.38 0.26
CA GLN A 30 4.22 10.72 0.67
C GLN A 30 3.62 10.72 2.06
N ASN A 31 4.02 11.70 2.84
CA ASN A 31 3.28 12.19 3.97
C ASN A 31 3.25 13.69 3.74
N ILE A 32 2.10 14.22 3.30
CA ILE A 32 1.95 15.65 2.94
C ILE A 32 0.69 16.24 3.55
N LYS A 33 0.65 17.57 3.68
CA LYS A 33 -0.53 18.25 4.22
C LYS A 33 -1.68 18.03 3.24
N TRP A 34 -2.81 17.54 3.73
CA TRP A 34 -3.97 17.42 2.85
C TRP A 34 -4.61 18.79 2.65
N GLU A 35 -4.61 19.25 1.39
CA GLU A 35 -5.34 20.44 0.96
C GLU A 35 -6.54 20.05 0.10
N THR A 36 -7.69 20.66 0.34
CA THR A 36 -8.91 20.44 -0.44
C THR A 36 -9.78 21.69 -0.46
N THR A 37 -10.90 21.64 -1.19
CA THR A 37 -11.89 22.72 -1.23
C THR A 37 -13.13 22.31 -0.44
N VAL A 38 -13.54 23.16 0.51
CA VAL A 38 -14.79 23.05 1.27
C VAL A 38 -15.51 24.39 1.12
N ASP A 39 -16.78 24.37 0.74
CA ASP A 39 -17.60 25.59 0.57
C ASP A 39 -16.90 26.70 -0.23
N LYS A 40 -16.31 26.30 -1.37
CA LYS A 40 -15.54 27.18 -2.29
C LYS A 40 -14.28 27.80 -1.71
N LYS A 41 -13.86 27.42 -0.50
CA LYS A 41 -12.59 27.86 0.12
C LYS A 41 -11.57 26.72 0.11
N LYS A 42 -10.32 27.05 -0.23
CA LYS A 42 -9.19 26.13 -0.02
C LYS A 42 -8.90 26.03 1.47
N VAL A 43 -8.82 24.81 1.97
CA VAL A 43 -8.58 24.50 3.38
C VAL A 43 -7.49 23.43 3.50
N GLY A 44 -6.77 23.47 4.61
CA GLY A 44 -5.72 22.52 4.97
C GLY A 44 -5.31 22.74 6.42
N HIS A 45 -4.85 21.68 7.10
CA HIS A 45 -4.40 21.76 8.49
C HIS A 45 -3.12 20.94 8.67
N LYS A 46 -2.19 21.41 9.52
CA LYS A 46 -0.87 20.76 9.68
C LYS A 46 -0.97 19.30 10.14
N LEU A 47 -1.99 18.98 10.93
CA LEU A 47 -2.28 17.64 11.47
C LEU A 47 -3.25 16.81 10.62
N ILE A 48 -3.77 17.35 9.52
CA ILE A 48 -4.57 16.58 8.55
C ILE A 48 -3.69 16.27 7.35
N ARG A 49 -3.33 15.00 7.17
CA ARG A 49 -2.31 14.58 6.21
C ARG A 49 -2.89 13.64 5.16
N ARG A 50 -2.35 13.70 3.95
CA ARG A 50 -2.52 12.67 2.91
C ARG A 50 -1.26 11.82 2.93
N VAL A 51 -1.42 10.53 3.18
CA VAL A 51 -0.32 9.62 3.54
C VAL A 51 -0.39 8.40 2.64
N SER A 52 0.71 8.01 2.01
CA SER A 52 0.84 6.75 1.28
C SER A 52 0.90 5.58 2.25
N LEU A 53 0.55 4.39 1.77
CA LEU A 53 0.47 3.21 2.64
C LEU A 53 1.81 2.87 3.32
N ASP A 54 2.94 2.98 2.62
CA ASP A 54 4.27 2.77 3.19
C ASP A 54 4.59 3.73 4.34
N GLN A 55 4.31 5.03 4.17
CA GLN A 55 4.50 6.04 5.21
C GLN A 55 3.57 5.81 6.39
N PHE A 56 2.34 5.35 6.15
CA PHE A 56 1.43 4.99 7.22
C PHE A 56 1.95 3.81 8.04
N TYR A 57 2.42 2.73 7.39
CA TYR A 57 3.04 1.60 8.07
C TYR A 57 4.28 2.01 8.87
N ALA A 58 5.15 2.86 8.30
CA ALA A 58 6.30 3.39 9.02
C ALA A 58 5.90 4.14 10.29
N LEU A 59 4.85 4.96 10.23
CA LEU A 59 4.35 5.73 11.38
C LEU A 59 3.80 4.83 12.50
N VAL A 60 2.99 3.82 12.16
CA VAL A 60 2.30 3.00 13.19
C VAL A 60 3.19 1.89 13.75
N THR A 61 4.20 1.45 13.01
CA THR A 61 5.13 0.39 13.45
C THR A 61 6.43 0.92 14.01
N GLY A 62 6.82 2.16 13.67
CA GLY A 62 8.14 2.70 13.97
C GLY A 62 9.25 2.16 13.07
N GLN A 63 8.93 1.40 12.02
CA GLN A 63 9.88 0.77 11.12
C GLN A 63 9.70 1.27 9.68
N GLU A 64 10.72 1.94 9.13
CA GLU A 64 10.64 2.68 7.86
C GLU A 64 10.25 1.83 6.64
N ASP A 65 10.64 0.56 6.62
CA ASP A 65 10.41 -0.38 5.51
C ASP A 65 9.36 -1.46 5.83
N ALA A 66 8.53 -1.26 6.87
CA ALA A 66 7.55 -2.25 7.31
C ALA A 66 6.60 -2.72 6.20
N PHE A 67 6.12 -1.79 5.35
CA PHE A 67 5.26 -2.14 4.23
C PHE A 67 5.99 -3.00 3.19
N TYR A 68 7.24 -2.66 2.86
CA TYR A 68 8.06 -3.45 1.96
C TYR A 68 8.27 -4.87 2.48
N GLN A 69 8.65 -5.02 3.75
CA GLN A 69 8.88 -6.34 4.35
C GLN A 69 7.60 -7.20 4.34
N MET A 70 6.45 -6.59 4.60
CA MET A 70 5.17 -7.27 4.49
C MET A 70 4.91 -7.75 3.06
N CYS A 71 5.14 -6.91 2.05
CA CYS A 71 5.02 -7.28 0.64
C CYS A 71 5.97 -8.42 0.24
N MET A 72 7.15 -8.55 0.86
CA MET A 72 8.07 -9.66 0.60
C MET A 72 7.59 -10.99 1.21
N ILE A 73 6.87 -10.94 2.34
CA ILE A 73 6.37 -12.13 3.02
C ILE A 73 5.01 -12.58 2.47
N LEU A 74 4.16 -11.62 2.10
CA LEU A 74 2.76 -11.84 1.70
C LEU A 74 2.56 -12.95 0.68
N PRO A 75 3.33 -13.05 -0.43
CA PRO A 75 3.08 -14.10 -1.42
C PRO A 75 3.27 -15.51 -0.85
N SER A 76 4.30 -15.72 -0.02
CA SER A 76 4.54 -17.03 0.62
C SER A 76 3.43 -17.40 1.61
N VAL A 77 2.82 -16.41 2.27
CA VAL A 77 1.67 -16.62 3.17
C VAL A 77 0.43 -16.96 2.37
N ILE A 78 0.17 -16.24 1.28
CA ILE A 78 -0.96 -16.51 0.38
C ILE A 78 -0.85 -17.93 -0.20
N GLU A 79 0.34 -18.32 -0.68
CA GLU A 79 0.58 -19.67 -1.22
C GLU A 79 0.25 -20.77 -0.19
N LYS A 80 0.69 -20.61 1.06
CA LYS A 80 0.39 -21.55 2.15
C LYS A 80 -1.11 -21.62 2.43
N VAL A 81 -1.78 -20.47 2.57
CA VAL A 81 -3.22 -20.41 2.83
C VAL A 81 -4.01 -21.06 1.69
N VAL A 82 -3.64 -20.83 0.44
CA VAL A 82 -4.29 -21.46 -0.73
C VAL A 82 -4.09 -22.98 -0.73
N LYS A 83 -2.89 -23.47 -0.40
CA LYS A 83 -2.60 -24.92 -0.31
C LYS A 83 -3.37 -25.61 0.82
N GLU A 84 -3.57 -24.92 1.93
CA GLU A 84 -4.35 -25.43 3.08
C GLU A 84 -5.86 -25.42 2.82
N LEU A 85 -6.34 -24.57 1.90
CA LEU A 85 -7.72 -24.54 1.42
C LEU A 85 -7.94 -25.61 0.32
N GLU A 86 -7.85 -26.90 0.69
CA GLU A 86 -8.21 -28.01 -0.20
C GLU A 86 -9.64 -27.83 -0.75
N GLY A 87 -9.79 -27.60 -2.06
CA GLY A 87 -11.09 -27.64 -2.74
C GLY A 87 -11.44 -26.45 -3.64
N THR A 88 -10.58 -25.44 -3.79
CA THR A 88 -10.85 -24.37 -4.76
C THR A 88 -10.25 -24.74 -6.11
N ILE A 89 -11.12 -25.05 -7.09
CA ILE A 89 -10.74 -25.13 -8.49
C ILE A 89 -10.35 -23.70 -8.89
N VAL A 90 -9.06 -23.38 -8.85
CA VAL A 90 -8.54 -22.13 -9.40
C VAL A 90 -8.80 -22.22 -10.91
N PRO A 91 -9.66 -21.36 -11.49
CA PRO A 91 -9.83 -21.32 -12.94
C PRO A 91 -8.46 -21.06 -13.57
N HIS A 92 -8.15 -21.70 -14.70
CA HIS A 92 -6.89 -21.47 -15.40
C HIS A 92 -6.79 -19.99 -15.76
N ASP A 93 -6.03 -19.24 -14.95
CA ASP A 93 -5.87 -17.80 -15.06
C ASP A 93 -4.68 -17.53 -15.98
N THR A 94 -4.95 -17.09 -17.20
CA THR A 94 -3.93 -16.85 -18.23
C THR A 94 -3.02 -15.68 -17.90
N VAL A 95 -3.41 -14.82 -16.95
CA VAL A 95 -2.56 -13.70 -16.48
C VAL A 95 -1.31 -14.24 -15.79
N ILE A 96 -1.42 -15.35 -15.06
CA ILE A 96 -0.28 -16.00 -14.43
C ILE A 96 0.67 -16.57 -15.49
N ASP A 97 0.14 -17.18 -16.55
CA ASP A 97 0.96 -17.73 -17.64
C ASP A 97 1.74 -16.62 -18.40
N GLU A 98 1.11 -15.46 -18.62
CA GLU A 98 1.77 -14.29 -19.22
C GLU A 98 2.87 -13.72 -18.32
N LEU A 99 2.61 -13.62 -17.02
CA LEU A 99 3.57 -13.12 -16.05
C LEU A 99 4.75 -14.10 -15.84
N ARG A 100 4.51 -15.42 -15.94
CA ARG A 100 5.56 -16.48 -15.93
C ARG A 100 6.51 -16.36 -17.11
N ALA A 101 5.95 -16.17 -18.32
CA ALA A 101 6.76 -15.93 -19.51
C ALA A 101 7.73 -14.74 -19.33
N MET A 102 7.32 -13.69 -18.63
CA MET A 102 8.16 -12.52 -18.33
C MET A 102 9.19 -12.76 -17.21
N ALA A 103 8.89 -13.63 -16.23
CA ALA A 103 9.74 -13.88 -15.06
C ALA A 103 10.90 -14.86 -15.32
N SER A 104 10.76 -15.74 -16.33
CA SER A 104 11.74 -16.75 -16.73
C SER A 104 13.15 -16.21 -17.12
N GLU A 105 13.32 -14.89 -17.25
CA GLU A 105 14.61 -14.23 -17.54
C GLU A 105 15.50 -14.01 -16.29
N GLN A 106 15.04 -14.27 -15.06
CA GLN A 106 15.74 -13.83 -13.83
C GLN A 106 16.11 -14.92 -12.79
N ASN A 107 16.03 -16.22 -13.11
CA ASN A 107 16.57 -17.32 -12.28
C ASN A 107 16.14 -17.31 -10.78
N ILE A 108 14.83 -17.21 -10.50
CA ILE A 108 14.27 -17.27 -9.14
C ILE A 108 13.52 -18.60 -8.92
N GLU A 109 13.81 -19.31 -7.83
CA GLU A 109 13.33 -20.67 -7.51
C GLU A 109 11.79 -20.80 -7.31
N SER A 110 11.06 -19.69 -7.23
CA SER A 110 9.58 -19.68 -7.24
C SER A 110 9.10 -18.57 -8.18
N GLU A 111 8.72 -18.98 -9.39
CA GLU A 111 8.28 -18.10 -10.47
C GLU A 111 7.02 -17.28 -10.08
N ASP A 112 6.08 -17.90 -9.36
CA ASP A 112 4.86 -17.24 -8.86
C ASP A 112 5.17 -16.16 -7.79
N LEU A 113 6.19 -16.39 -6.97
CA LEU A 113 6.71 -15.42 -6.01
C LEU A 113 7.39 -14.24 -6.73
N ALA A 114 8.16 -14.53 -7.79
CA ALA A 114 8.82 -13.53 -8.61
C ALA A 114 7.80 -12.61 -9.31
N ILE A 115 6.70 -13.18 -9.80
CA ILE A 115 5.60 -12.44 -10.43
C ILE A 115 4.88 -11.53 -9.43
N ALA A 116 4.51 -12.06 -8.26
CA ALA A 116 3.85 -11.27 -7.22
C ALA A 116 4.75 -10.10 -6.77
N MET A 117 6.06 -10.35 -6.65
CA MET A 117 7.05 -9.31 -6.37
C MET A 117 7.14 -8.27 -7.50
N ALA A 118 7.14 -8.70 -8.77
CA ALA A 118 7.16 -7.77 -9.92
C ALA A 118 5.93 -6.86 -9.94
N VAL A 119 4.74 -7.38 -9.61
CA VAL A 119 3.51 -6.58 -9.48
C VAL A 119 3.67 -5.53 -8.36
N TYR A 120 4.27 -5.88 -7.23
CA TYR A 120 4.56 -4.91 -6.17
C TYR A 120 5.60 -3.86 -6.58
N MET A 121 6.65 -4.26 -7.29
CA MET A 121 7.65 -3.31 -7.81
C MET A 121 7.03 -2.32 -8.82
N LEU A 122 6.11 -2.79 -9.67
CA LEU A 122 5.38 -1.93 -10.61
C LEU A 122 4.40 -0.99 -9.89
N GLY A 123 3.66 -1.50 -8.90
CA GLY A 123 2.64 -0.73 -8.18
C GLY A 123 3.21 0.23 -7.13
N PHE A 124 4.37 -0.10 -6.55
CA PHE A 124 4.93 0.56 -5.38
C PHE A 124 6.40 0.96 -5.55
N GLY A 125 6.94 1.00 -6.77
CA GLY A 125 8.36 1.30 -7.03
C GLY A 125 8.89 2.62 -6.44
N THR A 126 7.98 3.55 -6.10
CA THR A 126 8.29 4.83 -5.46
C THR A 126 8.14 4.82 -3.94
N TYR A 127 7.83 3.67 -3.33
CA TYR A 127 7.61 3.49 -1.90
C TYR A 127 8.92 3.12 -1.19
N ASN A 128 9.00 3.42 0.10
CA ASN A 128 10.17 3.10 0.92
C ASN A 128 10.51 1.60 0.82
N GLY A 129 11.75 1.29 0.47
CA GLY A 129 12.26 -0.08 0.35
C GLY A 129 12.15 -0.70 -1.05
N PHE A 130 11.32 -0.14 -1.94
CA PHE A 130 11.13 -0.65 -3.31
C PHE A 130 12.04 0.00 -4.36
N ASN A 131 12.72 1.09 -4.02
CA ASN A 131 13.63 1.84 -4.89
C ASN A 131 15.11 1.40 -4.78
N ARG A 132 15.36 0.16 -4.34
CA ARG A 132 16.71 -0.39 -4.13
C ARG A 132 17.23 -1.12 -5.35
#